data_AF-A0A7L7L940-F1
#
_entry.id   AF-A0A7L7L940-F1
#
_cell.length_a   1.000
_cell.length_b   1.000
_cell.length_c   1.000
_cell.angle_alpha   90.00
_cell.angle_beta   90.00
_cell.angle_gamma   90.00
#
_symmetry.space_group_name_H-M   'P 1'
#
loop_
_entity.id
_entity.type
_entity.pdbx_description
1 polymer ?
#
loop_
_entity_poly.entity_id
_entity_poly.type
_entity_poly.pdbx_seq_one_letter_code
_entity_poly.pdbx_strand_id
1 'polypeptide(L)'
;MSTLQMLDVFIGIIFLYLLLSFICSAINEIVEGVLKKRASDLHRGIHELLHNTPENRLVEKLYSHPLVASLYRGKYSSRTKKNLPSYIPASNFALALLDIILPASSTNVSGAAGGGTANAENSVDKSPLKSLREAVLNYSGFPAHQAILALIDAAEGDINKVRQNLEVWYNASW
;
A
#
# COMPACT_ATOMS: atom_id res chain seq x y z
N MET A 1 57.39 24.82 18.92
CA MET A 1 55.98 25.08 18.56
C MET A 1 55.17 25.04 19.82
N SER A 2 54.46 26.12 20.12
CA SER A 2 53.67 26.26 21.34
C SER A 2 52.49 25.29 21.27
N THR A 3 52.18 24.57 22.35
CA THR A 3 51.07 23.59 22.40
C THR A 3 49.72 24.19 21.98
N LEU A 4 49.52 25.48 22.21
CA LEU A 4 48.36 26.25 21.75
C LEU A 4 48.26 26.32 20.22
N GLN A 5 49.38 26.42 19.50
CA GLN A 5 49.38 26.40 18.03
C GLN A 5 48.91 25.06 17.47
N MET A 6 49.23 23.95 18.16
CA MET A 6 48.71 22.64 17.77
C MET A 6 47.21 22.55 18.01
N LEU A 7 46.71 23.07 19.14
CA LEU A 7 45.28 23.10 19.45
C LEU A 7 44.47 23.90 18.41
N ASP A 8 44.99 25.04 17.98
CA ASP A 8 44.36 25.87 16.93
C ASP A 8 44.29 25.14 15.58
N VAL A 9 45.30 24.33 15.25
CA VAL A 9 45.27 23.50 14.04
C VAL A 9 44.25 22.36 14.19
N PHE A 10 44.18 21.71 15.35
CA PHE A 10 43.21 20.63 15.61
C PHE A 10 41.76 21.13 15.53
N ILE A 11 41.45 22.29 16.12
CA ILE A 11 40.09 22.83 16.07
C ILE A 11 39.70 23.20 14.63
N GLY A 12 40.65 23.72 13.83
CA GLY A 12 40.43 24.01 12.42
C GLY A 12 40.14 22.76 11.59
N ILE A 13 40.88 21.68 11.82
CA ILE A 13 40.68 20.40 11.13
C ILE A 13 39.33 19.79 11.52
N ILE A 14 38.99 19.76 12.81
CA ILE A 14 37.69 19.24 13.30
C ILE A 14 36.55 20.04 12.67
N PHE A 15 36.62 21.37 12.67
CA PHE A 15 35.62 22.22 12.07
C PHE A 15 35.46 21.96 10.56
N LEU A 16 36.58 21.81 9.83
CA LEU A 16 36.55 21.49 8.40
C LEU A 16 35.88 20.14 8.13
N TYR A 17 36.17 19.11 8.93
CA TYR A 17 35.52 17.80 8.80
C TYR A 17 34.02 17.86 9.09
N LEU A 18 33.61 18.63 10.11
CA LEU A 18 32.19 18.81 10.43
C LEU A 18 31.45 19.55 9.31
N LEU A 19 32.05 20.61 8.77
CA LEU A 19 31.47 21.40 7.68
C LEU A 19 31.33 20.54 6.41
N LEU A 20 32.36 19.76 6.08
CA LEU A 20 32.31 18.83 4.94
C LEU A 20 31.26 17.74 5.12
N SER A 21 31.13 17.19 6.35
CA SER A 21 30.11 16.18 6.67
C SER A 21 28.69 16.74 6.55
N PHE A 22 28.47 17.98 7.02
CA PHE A 22 27.19 18.67 6.90
C PHE A 22 26.82 18.91 5.42
N ILE A 23 27.77 19.37 4.61
CA ILE A 23 27.55 19.58 3.16
C ILE A 23 27.22 18.25 2.47
N CYS A 24 27.95 17.18 2.79
CA CYS A 24 27.68 15.86 2.23
C CYS A 24 26.25 15.38 2.57
N SER A 25 25.81 15.57 3.81
CA SER A 25 24.44 15.25 4.24
C SER A 25 23.41 16.09 3.49
N ALA A 26 23.62 17.40 3.37
CA ALA A 26 22.70 18.30 2.68
C ALA A 26 22.57 17.96 1.19
N ILE A 27 23.67 17.59 0.52
CA ILE A 27 23.64 17.15 -0.88
C ILE A 27 22.82 15.86 -1.02
N ASN A 28 23.02 14.88 -0.14
CA ASN A 28 22.25 13.63 -0.18
C ASN A 28 20.75 13.89 0.05
N GLU A 29 20.40 14.77 0.99
CA GLU A 29 19.02 15.16 1.25
C GLU A 29 18.37 15.87 0.05
N ILE A 30 19.11 16.75 -0.63
CA ILE A 30 18.62 17.42 -1.85
C ILE A 30 18.39 16.40 -2.98
N VAL A 31 19.34 15.46 -3.17
CA VAL A 31 19.20 14.40 -4.19
C VAL A 31 18.00 13.49 -3.86
N GLU A 32 17.79 13.13 -2.60
CA GLU A 32 16.63 12.35 -2.15
C GLU A 32 15.32 13.13 -2.17
N GLY A 33 15.35 14.44 -1.96
CA GLY A 33 14.17 15.31 -2.05
C GLY A 33 13.71 15.54 -3.49
N VAL A 34 14.65 15.62 -4.43
CA VAL A 34 14.35 15.87 -5.85
C VAL A 34 13.98 14.59 -6.59
N LEU A 35 14.65 13.47 -6.33
CA LEU A 35 14.17 12.18 -6.80
C LEU A 35 13.05 11.75 -5.87
N LYS A 36 11.79 11.82 -6.31
CA LYS A 36 10.58 11.28 -5.64
C LYS A 36 10.64 9.75 -5.43
N LYS A 37 11.75 9.23 -4.90
CA LYS A 37 12.09 7.82 -4.72
C LYS A 37 11.04 7.14 -3.89
N ARG A 38 10.62 7.72 -2.76
CA ARG A 38 9.57 7.15 -1.90
C ARG A 38 8.29 6.78 -2.63
N ALA A 39 7.73 7.70 -3.44
CA ALA A 39 6.52 7.41 -4.20
C ALA A 39 6.76 6.37 -5.32
N SER A 40 7.95 6.39 -5.92
CA SER A 40 8.35 5.39 -6.92
C SER A 40 8.63 4.02 -6.31
N ASP A 41 9.20 3.96 -5.11
CA ASP A 41 9.55 2.75 -4.37
C ASP A 41 8.29 2.09 -3.84
N LEU A 42 7.36 2.88 -3.28
CA LEU A 42 6.03 2.39 -2.92
C LEU A 42 5.29 1.83 -4.14
N HIS A 43 5.30 2.56 -5.25
CA HIS A 43 4.69 2.08 -6.50
C HIS A 43 5.31 0.77 -6.97
N ARG A 44 6.63 0.68 -6.95
CA ARG A 44 7.38 -0.52 -7.31
C ARG A 44 7.05 -1.68 -6.37
N GLY A 45 7.07 -1.47 -5.06
CA GLY A 45 6.72 -2.49 -4.07
C GLY A 45 5.30 -3.02 -4.28
N ILE A 46 4.31 -2.13 -4.45
CA ILE A 46 2.92 -2.54 -4.76
C ILE A 46 2.83 -3.28 -6.09
N HIS A 47 3.58 -2.84 -7.10
CA HIS A 47 3.62 -3.51 -8.41
C HIS A 47 4.22 -4.92 -8.33
N GLU A 48 5.26 -5.11 -7.53
CA GLU A 48 5.88 -6.42 -7.28
C GLU A 48 4.96 -7.31 -6.42
N LEU A 49 4.33 -6.74 -5.40
CA LEU A 49 3.43 -7.41 -4.47
C LEU A 49 2.20 -7.99 -5.17
N LEU A 50 1.54 -7.17 -5.99
CA LEU A 50 0.31 -7.53 -6.71
C LEU A 50 0.57 -8.10 -8.11
N HIS A 51 1.83 -8.15 -8.55
CA HIS A 51 2.31 -8.66 -9.83
C HIS A 51 1.38 -8.33 -11.02
N ASN A 52 1.39 -7.07 -11.46
CA ASN A 52 0.50 -6.55 -12.49
C ASN A 52 0.77 -7.20 -13.87
N THR A 53 0.03 -8.24 -14.21
CA THR A 53 0.04 -8.85 -15.55
C THR A 53 -0.92 -8.10 -16.49
N PRO A 54 -0.77 -8.22 -17.83
CA PRO A 54 -1.67 -7.59 -18.79
C PRO A 54 -3.14 -7.99 -18.58
N GLU A 55 -3.35 -9.22 -18.10
CA GLU A 55 -4.66 -9.80 -17.81
C GLU A 55 -5.24 -9.29 -16.48
N ASN A 56 -4.38 -8.93 -15.52
CA ASN A 56 -4.78 -8.57 -14.18
C ASN A 56 -4.28 -7.17 -13.79
N ARG A 57 -5.07 -6.15 -14.14
CA ARG A 57 -4.78 -4.72 -13.91
C ARG A 57 -5.06 -4.27 -12.46
N LEU A 58 -4.73 -5.10 -11.47
CA LEU A 58 -5.02 -4.85 -10.05
C LEU A 58 -4.40 -3.54 -9.55
N VAL A 59 -3.16 -3.27 -9.94
CA VAL A 59 -2.47 -2.05 -9.52
C VAL A 59 -3.20 -0.81 -10.04
N GLU A 60 -3.67 -0.83 -11.29
CA GLU A 60 -4.44 0.29 -11.82
C GLU A 60 -5.81 0.44 -11.13
N LYS A 61 -6.50 -0.68 -10.85
CA LYS A 61 -7.75 -0.64 -10.07
C LYS A 61 -7.51 -0.06 -8.67
N LEU A 62 -6.42 -0.45 -8.02
CA LEU A 62 -6.05 0.03 -6.69
C LEU A 62 -5.76 1.53 -6.68
N TYR A 63 -4.93 2.02 -7.61
CA TYR A 63 -4.62 3.45 -7.66
C TYR A 63 -5.79 4.31 -8.16
N SER A 64 -6.73 3.75 -8.92
CA SER A 64 -7.96 4.44 -9.34
C SER A 64 -9.09 4.36 -8.31
N HIS A 65 -8.95 3.53 -7.28
CA HIS A 65 -9.92 3.40 -6.19
C HIS A 65 -10.05 4.69 -5.37
N PRO A 66 -11.25 5.16 -5.00
CA PRO A 66 -11.45 6.44 -4.28
C PRO A 66 -10.61 6.60 -2.98
N LEU A 67 -10.42 5.52 -2.22
CA LEU A 67 -9.61 5.52 -0.98
C LEU A 67 -8.11 5.76 -1.22
N VAL A 68 -7.62 5.49 -2.43
CA VAL A 68 -6.21 5.69 -2.81
C VAL A 68 -6.05 6.90 -3.70
N ALA A 69 -6.97 7.11 -4.66
CA ALA A 69 -7.01 8.25 -5.56
C ALA A 69 -7.09 9.59 -4.82
N SER A 70 -7.75 9.64 -3.66
CA SER A 70 -7.80 10.84 -2.80
C SER A 70 -6.45 11.22 -2.19
N LEU A 71 -5.48 10.31 -2.12
CA LEU A 71 -4.16 10.56 -1.54
C LEU A 71 -3.24 11.33 -2.49
N TYR A 72 -3.63 11.53 -3.75
CA TYR A 72 -2.79 12.17 -4.74
C TYR A 72 -3.57 12.95 -5.80
N ARG A 73 -2.87 13.79 -6.57
CA ARG A 73 -3.49 14.67 -7.57
C ARG A 73 -3.34 14.10 -8.97
N GLY A 74 -4.46 13.97 -9.67
CA GLY A 74 -4.52 13.54 -11.07
C GLY A 74 -5.10 12.14 -11.23
N LYS A 75 -4.85 11.54 -12.41
CA LYS A 75 -5.26 10.15 -12.70
C LYS A 75 -4.03 9.26 -12.72
N TYR A 76 -4.17 8.04 -12.21
CA TYR A 76 -3.13 7.04 -12.35
C TYR A 76 -2.82 6.77 -13.82
N SER A 77 -1.54 6.68 -14.15
CA SER A 77 -1.08 6.22 -15.44
C SER A 77 0.12 5.29 -15.24
N SER A 78 0.02 4.06 -15.75
CA SER A 78 1.13 3.11 -15.72
C SER A 78 2.39 3.64 -16.44
N ARG A 79 2.24 4.60 -17.36
CA ARG A 79 3.35 5.24 -18.10
C ARG A 79 3.96 6.43 -17.38
N THR A 80 3.26 7.04 -16.43
CA THR A 80 3.70 8.28 -15.78
C THR A 80 3.42 8.24 -14.29
N LYS A 81 4.48 8.00 -13.52
CA LYS A 81 4.45 7.95 -12.05
C LYS A 81 4.46 9.34 -11.39
N LYS A 82 4.01 10.37 -12.11
CA LYS A 82 4.02 11.74 -11.58
C LYS A 82 2.91 11.89 -10.55
N ASN A 83 3.26 12.47 -9.42
CA ASN A 83 2.35 12.78 -8.32
C ASN A 83 1.69 11.54 -7.71
N LEU A 84 2.38 10.40 -7.64
CA LEU A 84 1.91 9.28 -6.82
C LEU A 84 2.12 9.60 -5.32
N PRO A 85 1.31 9.00 -4.43
CA PRO A 85 1.45 9.21 -3.00
C PRO A 85 2.77 8.63 -2.50
N SER A 86 3.41 9.29 -1.54
CA SER A 86 4.64 8.77 -0.91
C SER A 86 4.38 7.65 0.10
N TYR A 87 3.13 7.52 0.56
CA TYR A 87 2.67 6.48 1.47
C TYR A 87 1.17 6.26 1.27
N ILE A 88 0.72 5.01 1.39
CA ILE A 88 -0.70 4.64 1.42
C ILE A 88 -0.99 4.03 2.80
N PRO A 89 -1.93 4.57 3.59
CA PRO A 89 -2.31 3.97 4.86
C PRO A 89 -2.76 2.52 4.67
N ALA A 90 -2.32 1.63 5.55
CA ALA A 90 -2.64 0.20 5.48
C ALA A 90 -4.15 -0.05 5.41
N SER A 91 -4.94 0.73 6.15
CA SER A 91 -6.41 0.65 6.12
C SER A 91 -7.00 0.98 4.76
N ASN A 92 -6.53 2.04 4.10
CA ASN A 92 -6.97 2.42 2.76
C ASN A 92 -6.60 1.34 1.74
N PHE A 93 -5.40 0.78 1.85
CA PHE A 93 -4.96 -0.32 1.00
C PHE A 93 -5.83 -1.57 1.20
N ALA A 94 -6.01 -2.01 2.45
CA ALA A 94 -6.73 -3.23 2.78
C ALA A 94 -8.20 -3.16 2.35
N LEU A 95 -8.87 -2.04 2.64
CA LEU A 95 -10.26 -1.81 2.24
C LEU A 95 -10.41 -1.72 0.73
N ALA A 96 -9.53 -0.99 0.04
CA ALA A 96 -9.57 -0.90 -1.42
C ALA A 96 -9.31 -2.25 -2.09
N LEU A 97 -8.35 -3.02 -1.57
CA LEU A 97 -8.03 -4.34 -2.12
C LEU A 97 -9.18 -5.32 -1.91
N LEU A 98 -9.80 -5.33 -0.73
CA LEU A 98 -11.00 -6.11 -0.47
C LEU A 98 -12.11 -5.72 -1.43
N ASP A 99 -12.42 -4.42 -1.58
CA ASP A 99 -13.49 -3.97 -2.50
C ASP A 99 -13.23 -4.35 -3.97
N ILE A 100 -11.96 -4.32 -4.42
CA ILE A 100 -11.58 -4.71 -5.79
C ILE A 100 -11.70 -6.21 -6.03
N ILE A 101 -11.41 -7.02 -5.00
CA ILE A 101 -11.42 -8.49 -5.09
C ILE A 101 -12.83 -9.03 -4.86
N LEU A 102 -13.60 -8.48 -3.92
CA LEU A 102 -14.97 -8.90 -3.67
C LEU A 102 -15.85 -8.55 -4.89
N PRO A 103 -16.51 -9.53 -5.51
CA PRO A 103 -17.53 -9.25 -6.50
C PRO A 103 -18.65 -8.43 -5.87
N ALA A 104 -19.09 -7.36 -6.54
CA ALA A 104 -20.20 -6.49 -6.11
C ALA A 104 -21.50 -7.25 -5.76
N SER A 105 -21.61 -8.53 -6.14
CA SER A 105 -22.71 -9.43 -5.79
C SER A 105 -22.75 -9.85 -4.31
N SER A 106 -21.77 -9.45 -3.49
CA SER A 106 -21.70 -9.78 -2.04
C SER A 106 -22.11 -8.61 -1.14
N THR A 107 -22.24 -7.40 -1.69
CA THR A 107 -22.65 -6.19 -0.96
C THR A 107 -24.01 -5.73 -1.45
N ASN A 108 -25.02 -6.59 -1.29
CA ASN A 108 -26.36 -6.11 -0.96
C ASN A 108 -26.33 -5.53 0.47
N VAL A 109 -25.56 -4.44 0.67
CA VAL A 109 -25.77 -3.58 1.82
C VAL A 109 -26.88 -2.62 1.39
N SER A 110 -28.10 -3.12 1.54
CA SER A 110 -29.31 -2.31 1.49
C SER A 110 -29.14 -1.10 2.39
N GLY A 111 -28.99 0.06 1.76
CA GLY A 111 -28.68 1.30 2.46
C GLY A 111 -29.12 2.55 1.70
N ALA A 112 -30.34 2.57 1.16
CA ALA A 112 -31.15 3.79 0.98
C ALA A 112 -32.60 3.47 0.54
N ALA A 113 -33.53 3.65 1.48
CA ALA A 113 -34.94 4.05 1.36
C ALA A 113 -35.82 3.53 0.19
N GLY A 114 -36.82 2.71 0.54
CA GLY A 114 -38.05 2.52 -0.26
C GLY A 114 -38.71 1.18 0.03
N GLY A 115 -39.87 1.20 0.70
CA GLY A 115 -40.54 0.02 1.24
C GLY A 115 -40.91 -1.07 0.22
N GLY A 116 -40.87 -2.31 0.69
CA GLY A 116 -41.31 -3.49 -0.04
C GLY A 116 -41.08 -4.75 0.78
N THR A 117 -42.12 -5.18 1.49
CA THR A 117 -42.22 -6.52 2.09
C THR A 117 -42.15 -7.58 0.99
N ALA A 118 -41.13 -8.44 0.99
CA ALA A 118 -41.19 -9.73 0.32
C ALA A 118 -40.22 -10.72 0.96
N ASN A 119 -40.78 -11.86 1.36
CA ASN A 119 -40.14 -13.04 1.92
C ASN A 119 -38.85 -13.46 1.20
N ALA A 120 -37.83 -13.84 1.97
CA ALA A 120 -36.68 -14.60 1.50
C ALA A 120 -36.28 -15.65 2.54
N GLU A 121 -37.17 -16.61 2.77
CA GLU A 121 -36.73 -17.96 3.13
C GLU A 121 -36.12 -18.61 1.88
N ASN A 122 -34.99 -19.31 2.06
CA ASN A 122 -34.12 -19.92 1.04
C ASN A 122 -33.31 -18.97 0.16
N SER A 123 -32.07 -18.70 0.57
CA SER A 123 -30.93 -19.51 0.10
C SER A 123 -29.62 -18.80 0.43
N VAL A 124 -28.59 -19.61 0.70
CA VAL A 124 -27.17 -19.28 0.62
C VAL A 124 -26.52 -18.85 1.96
N ASP A 125 -26.14 -19.86 2.74
CA ASP A 125 -24.93 -19.86 3.58
C ASP A 125 -23.67 -19.64 2.71
N LYS A 126 -23.54 -18.48 2.06
CA LYS A 126 -22.26 -17.96 1.59
C LYS A 126 -21.76 -17.10 2.71
N SER A 127 -21.00 -17.69 3.63
CA SER A 127 -20.12 -16.89 4.45
C SER A 127 -19.37 -15.95 3.50
N PRO A 128 -19.40 -14.62 3.72
CA PRO A 128 -18.78 -13.64 2.81
C PRO A 128 -17.29 -13.94 2.56
N LEU A 129 -16.69 -14.72 3.45
CA LEU A 129 -15.34 -15.24 3.36
C LEU A 129 -15.16 -16.40 2.39
N LYS A 130 -16.18 -17.24 2.16
CA LYS A 130 -16.14 -18.26 1.10
C LYS A 130 -16.17 -17.61 -0.28
N SER A 131 -17.01 -16.58 -0.48
CA SER A 131 -17.00 -15.77 -1.70
C SER A 131 -15.70 -14.98 -1.87
N LEU A 132 -15.12 -14.47 -0.78
CA LEU A 132 -13.81 -13.82 -0.82
C LEU A 132 -12.71 -14.81 -1.22
N ARG A 133 -12.70 -16.00 -0.63
CA ARG A 133 -11.75 -17.07 -0.95
C ARG A 133 -11.87 -17.49 -2.42
N GLU A 134 -13.08 -17.68 -2.92
CA GLU A 134 -13.33 -17.99 -4.33
C GLU A 134 -12.90 -16.84 -5.26
N ALA A 135 -13.12 -15.59 -4.85
CA ALA A 135 -12.68 -14.43 -5.62
C ALA A 135 -11.15 -14.29 -5.67
N VAL A 136 -10.46 -14.56 -4.56
CA VAL A 136 -8.98 -14.59 -4.51
C VAL A 136 -8.45 -15.72 -5.41
N LEU A 137 -9.06 -16.91 -5.38
CA LEU A 137 -8.68 -18.03 -6.23
C LEU A 137 -8.80 -17.74 -7.73
N ASN A 138 -9.77 -16.91 -8.13
CA ASN A 138 -9.91 -16.46 -9.53
C ASN A 138 -8.78 -15.54 -9.97
N TYR A 139 -8.10 -14.88 -9.03
CA TYR A 139 -6.87 -14.14 -9.28
C TYR A 139 -5.65 -15.05 -9.01
N SER A 140 -5.52 -16.15 -9.75
CA SER A 140 -4.38 -17.05 -9.61
C SER A 140 -3.12 -16.49 -10.30
N GLY A 141 -1.95 -16.54 -9.65
CA GLY A 141 -0.66 -16.32 -10.33
C GLY A 141 0.27 -15.23 -9.80
N PHE A 142 0.06 -14.71 -8.58
CA PHE A 142 0.96 -13.70 -7.97
C PHE A 142 1.42 -14.10 -6.55
N PRO A 143 2.59 -13.66 -6.06
CA PRO A 143 3.13 -14.08 -4.75
C PRO A 143 2.19 -13.74 -3.58
N ALA A 144 1.54 -12.57 -3.62
CA ALA A 144 0.59 -12.19 -2.58
C ALA A 144 -0.70 -13.01 -2.56
N HIS A 145 -1.01 -13.80 -3.61
CA HIS A 145 -2.20 -14.66 -3.63
C HIS A 145 -2.17 -15.68 -2.49
N GLN A 146 -1.03 -16.37 -2.32
CA GLN A 146 -0.86 -17.36 -1.24
C GLN A 146 -0.87 -16.69 0.14
N ALA A 147 -0.26 -15.51 0.25
CA ALA A 147 -0.28 -14.73 1.48
C ALA A 147 -1.72 -14.37 1.86
N ILE A 148 -2.50 -13.78 0.94
CA ILE A 148 -3.89 -13.38 1.18
C ILE A 148 -4.75 -14.59 1.57
N LEU A 149 -4.60 -15.74 0.91
CA LEU A 149 -5.31 -16.96 1.32
C LEU A 149 -4.97 -17.39 2.75
N ALA A 150 -3.69 -17.39 3.11
CA ALA A 150 -3.27 -17.71 4.47
C ALA A 150 -3.82 -16.71 5.51
N LEU A 151 -3.90 -15.42 5.18
CA LEU A 151 -4.47 -14.39 6.06
C LEU A 151 -5.99 -14.56 6.24
N ILE A 152 -6.69 -15.03 5.20
CA ILE A 152 -8.12 -15.36 5.26
C ILE A 152 -8.34 -16.60 6.13
N ASP A 153 -7.55 -17.66 5.91
CA ASP A 153 -7.66 -18.90 6.69
C ASP A 153 -7.34 -18.65 8.18
N ALA A 154 -6.33 -17.81 8.48
CA ALA A 154 -5.97 -17.40 9.84
C ALA A 154 -7.02 -16.52 10.54
N ALA A 155 -7.98 -15.96 9.80
CA ALA A 155 -9.02 -15.13 10.38
C ALA A 155 -10.23 -15.92 10.93
N GLU A 156 -10.25 -17.25 10.75
CA GLU A 156 -11.23 -18.18 11.35
C GLU A 156 -12.71 -17.79 11.15
N GLY A 157 -13.03 -17.09 10.06
CA GLY A 157 -14.41 -16.67 9.81
C GLY A 157 -14.73 -15.20 10.14
N ASP A 158 -13.77 -14.41 10.64
CA ASP A 158 -13.97 -12.99 10.98
C ASP A 158 -13.39 -12.04 9.93
N ILE A 159 -14.26 -11.31 9.22
CA ILE A 159 -13.87 -10.33 8.19
C ILE A 159 -13.04 -9.16 8.75
N ASN A 160 -13.26 -8.77 10.02
CA ASN A 160 -12.48 -7.72 10.64
C ASN A 160 -11.05 -8.18 10.90
N LYS A 161 -10.87 -9.44 11.30
CA LYS A 161 -9.55 -10.06 11.42
C LYS A 161 -8.87 -10.20 10.06
N VAL A 162 -9.59 -10.54 8.99
CA VAL A 162 -9.01 -10.54 7.63
C VAL A 162 -8.44 -9.17 7.28
N ARG A 163 -9.22 -8.11 7.49
CA ARG A 163 -8.76 -6.73 7.25
C ARG A 163 -7.52 -6.41 8.08
N GLN A 164 -7.54 -6.71 9.37
CA GLN A 164 -6.41 -6.45 10.26
C GLN A 164 -5.15 -7.23 9.86
N ASN A 165 -5.30 -8.51 9.53
CA ASN A 165 -4.22 -9.37 9.04
C ASN A 165 -3.60 -8.80 7.75
N LEU A 166 -4.45 -8.30 6.84
CA LEU A 166 -4.02 -7.65 5.61
C LEU A 166 -3.27 -6.34 5.87
N GLU A 167 -3.72 -5.53 6.82
CA GLU A 167 -3.04 -4.30 7.23
C GLU A 167 -1.66 -4.56 7.83
N VAL A 168 -1.55 -5.57 8.70
CA VAL A 168 -0.28 -5.98 9.31
C VAL A 168 0.67 -6.50 8.25
N TRP A 169 0.19 -7.38 7.37
CA TRP A 169 0.99 -7.91 6.27
C TRP A 169 1.46 -6.85 5.29
N TYR A 170 0.57 -5.90 4.94
CA TYR A 170 0.92 -4.74 4.12
C TYR A 170 2.09 -3.99 4.76
N ASN A 171 1.96 -3.55 6.02
CA ASN A 171 3.04 -2.83 6.71
C ASN A 171 4.37 -3.61 6.85
N ALA A 172 4.33 -4.94 6.85
CA ALA A 172 5.53 -5.78 6.94
C ALA A 172 6.24 -6.02 5.59
N SER A 173 5.68 -5.52 4.47
CA SER A 173 6.16 -5.82 3.12
C SER A 173 7.22 -4.84 2.58
N TRP A 174 7.63 -3.82 3.35
CA TRP A 174 8.72 -2.88 3.01
C TRP A 174 9.35 -2.22 4.24
#